data_AF-A0A256A8L5-F1
#
_entry.id   AF-A0A256A8L5-F1
#
_cell.length_a   1.000
_cell.length_b   1.000
_cell.length_c   1.000
_cell.angle_alpha   90.00
_cell.angle_beta   90.00
_cell.angle_gamma   90.00
#
_symmetry.space_group_name_H-M   'P 1'
#
loop_
_entity.id
_entity.type
_entity.pdbx_description
1 polymer ?
#
loop_
_entity_poly.entity_id
_entity_poly.type
_entity_poly.pdbx_seq_one_letter_code
_entity_poly.pdbx_strand_id
1 'polypeptide(L)'
;MITSLFLRHFKIYKGITFIPISEGCGFSSLIGENGVGKSSVLEALDFAINRKNNSEWPINNEAKNEGGLSGANIPFIAPILVLKKDTLKKSKKEDLENYEKAIKLSNFLWNTKIKTKSAALDDFYKHRDELKQNFLEKEHLLLIIGKKYNEAGIFFGSYHNYIDFVIDNPAIKPTEEEIQQYFKGFYEYIISHYSYIYIPVETDVHTYTKPPAPQSLPTLRLT
;
A
#
# COMPACT_ATOMS: atom_id res chain seq x y z
N MET A 1 0.37 11.04 -0.90
CA MET A 1 -1.10 10.87 -1.06
C MET A 1 -1.38 9.46 -1.54
N ILE A 2 -2.40 8.80 -1.02
CA ILE A 2 -2.86 7.51 -1.55
C ILE A 2 -3.76 7.80 -2.74
N THR A 3 -3.45 7.23 -3.90
CA THR A 3 -4.15 7.51 -5.17
C THR A 3 -5.04 6.35 -5.59
N SER A 4 -4.57 5.13 -5.38
CA SER A 4 -5.31 3.94 -5.74
C SER A 4 -4.80 2.72 -4.98
N LEU A 5 -5.46 1.59 -5.16
CA LEU A 5 -5.13 0.34 -4.47
C LEU A 5 -5.26 -0.84 -5.41
N PHE A 6 -4.22 -1.67 -5.48
CA PHE A 6 -4.39 -3.06 -5.91
C PHE A 6 -4.65 -3.95 -4.71
N LEU A 7 -5.62 -4.84 -4.82
CA LEU A 7 -5.85 -5.86 -3.80
C LEU A 7 -6.24 -7.17 -4.46
N ARG A 8 -6.02 -8.25 -3.72
CA ARG A 8 -6.39 -9.58 -4.14
C ARG A 8 -6.93 -10.41 -3.00
N HIS A 9 -8.08 -11.05 -3.23
CA HIS A 9 -8.71 -11.99 -2.29
C HIS A 9 -8.90 -11.41 -0.88
N PHE A 10 -9.21 -10.12 -0.77
CA PHE A 10 -9.44 -9.44 0.52
C PHE A 10 -10.94 -9.21 0.74
N LYS A 11 -11.48 -9.75 1.84
CA LYS A 11 -12.92 -9.68 2.16
C LYS A 11 -13.81 -10.03 0.98
N ILE A 12 -14.61 -9.08 0.48
CA ILE A 12 -15.58 -9.32 -0.59
C ILE A 12 -14.91 -9.38 -1.98
N TYR A 13 -13.67 -8.93 -2.11
CA TYR A 13 -13.00 -8.85 -3.41
C TYR A 13 -12.32 -10.16 -3.74
N LYS A 14 -12.77 -10.81 -4.82
CA LYS A 14 -12.16 -12.01 -5.40
C LYS A 14 -11.33 -11.65 -6.63
N GLY A 15 -10.19 -12.31 -6.80
CA GLY A 15 -9.24 -12.01 -7.88
C GLY A 15 -8.48 -10.71 -7.63
N ILE A 16 -7.71 -10.28 -8.62
CA ILE A 16 -6.99 -9.00 -8.58
C ILE A 16 -7.98 -7.90 -8.94
N THR A 17 -8.15 -6.94 -8.03
CA THR A 17 -8.99 -5.76 -8.22
C THR A 17 -8.12 -4.50 -8.14
N PHE A 18 -8.35 -3.56 -9.04
CA PHE A 18 -7.81 -2.21 -8.97
C PHE A 18 -8.93 -1.25 -8.53
N ILE A 19 -8.61 -0.37 -7.59
CA ILE A 19 -9.56 0.61 -7.04
C ILE A 19 -8.91 1.99 -7.10
N PRO A 20 -9.40 2.91 -7.97
CA PRO A 20 -9.01 4.31 -7.91
C PRO A 20 -9.61 4.96 -6.66
N ILE A 21 -8.83 5.81 -5.97
CA ILE A 21 -9.23 6.48 -4.73
C ILE A 21 -9.22 7.99 -4.92
N SER A 22 -8.13 8.54 -5.47
CA SER A 22 -7.94 9.98 -5.66
C SER A 22 -7.15 10.26 -6.93
N GLU A 23 -7.59 11.27 -7.68
CA GLU A 23 -6.94 11.75 -8.89
C GLU A 23 -5.97 12.92 -8.64
N GLY A 24 -5.87 13.44 -7.41
CA GLY A 24 -5.11 14.68 -7.16
C GLY A 24 -5.65 15.55 -6.04
N CYS A 25 -6.88 15.29 -5.60
CA CYS A 25 -7.56 16.12 -4.63
C CYS A 25 -7.24 15.67 -3.19
N GLY A 26 -7.12 16.64 -2.28
CA GLY A 26 -6.92 16.36 -0.84
C GLY A 26 -8.12 15.73 -0.14
N PHE A 27 -9.21 15.48 -0.86
CA PHE A 27 -10.42 14.83 -0.36
C PHE A 27 -10.95 13.85 -1.42
N SER A 28 -11.33 12.65 -0.96
CA SER A 28 -11.92 11.59 -1.77
C SER A 28 -13.02 10.92 -0.98
N SER A 29 -14.12 10.58 -1.66
CA SER A 29 -15.26 9.88 -1.06
C SER A 29 -15.55 8.61 -1.84
N LEU A 30 -15.67 7.49 -1.12
CA LEU A 30 -16.15 6.23 -1.68
C LEU A 30 -17.66 6.14 -1.43
N ILE A 31 -18.46 6.25 -2.49
CA ILE A 31 -19.93 6.23 -2.44
C ILE A 31 -20.45 4.97 -3.16
N GLY A 32 -21.51 4.37 -2.64
CA GLY A 32 -22.12 3.17 -3.19
C GLY A 32 -23.05 2.50 -2.19
N GLU A 33 -23.74 1.44 -2.62
CA GLU A 33 -24.71 0.72 -1.79
C GLU A 33 -24.08 0.00 -0.59
N ASN A 34 -24.90 -0.36 0.40
CA ASN A 34 -24.44 -1.15 1.54
C ASN A 34 -23.98 -2.53 1.06
N GLY A 35 -22.87 -3.01 1.61
CA GLY A 35 -22.29 -4.31 1.24
C GLY A 35 -21.37 -4.30 0.00
N VAL A 36 -21.30 -3.21 -0.78
CA VAL A 36 -20.45 -3.14 -2.00
C VAL A 36 -18.93 -3.10 -1.72
N GLY A 37 -18.52 -3.09 -0.44
CA GLY A 37 -17.10 -3.19 -0.07
C GLY A 37 -16.37 -1.87 0.19
N LYS A 38 -17.09 -0.76 0.39
CA LYS A 38 -16.50 0.56 0.72
C LYS A 38 -15.58 0.48 1.95
N SER A 39 -16.09 -0.05 3.06
CA SER A 39 -15.32 -0.22 4.30
C SER A 39 -14.14 -1.19 4.12
N SER A 40 -14.29 -2.21 3.26
CA SER A 40 -13.21 -3.15 2.95
C SER A 40 -12.03 -2.46 2.28
N VAL A 41 -12.24 -1.40 1.49
CA VAL A 41 -11.13 -0.61 0.91
C VAL A 41 -10.35 0.11 2.00
N LEU A 42 -11.04 0.80 2.91
CA LEU A 42 -10.40 1.55 3.99
C LEU A 42 -9.64 0.63 4.95
N GLU A 43 -10.21 -0.54 5.22
CA GLU A 43 -9.56 -1.55 6.05
C GLU A 43 -8.36 -2.19 5.35
N ALA A 44 -8.42 -2.42 4.04
CA ALA A 44 -7.25 -2.89 3.29
C ALA A 44 -6.11 -1.87 3.38
N LEU A 45 -6.39 -0.57 3.27
CA LEU A 45 -5.38 0.48 3.47
C LEU A 45 -4.81 0.47 4.89
N ASP A 46 -5.65 0.28 5.91
CA ASP A 46 -5.19 0.13 7.31
C ASP A 46 -4.27 -1.09 7.47
N PHE A 47 -4.62 -2.24 6.88
CA PHE A 47 -3.79 -3.45 6.88
C PHE A 47 -2.43 -3.23 6.21
N ALA A 48 -2.39 -2.53 5.08
CA ALA A 48 -1.12 -2.21 4.44
C ALA A 48 -0.30 -1.24 5.32
N ILE A 49 -0.87 -0.09 5.68
CA ILE A 49 -0.10 1.04 6.19
C ILE A 49 0.19 0.94 7.69
N ASN A 50 -0.82 0.59 8.50
CA ASN A 50 -0.71 0.63 9.97
C ASN A 50 -0.37 -0.74 10.56
N ARG A 51 -0.92 -1.83 10.01
CA ARG A 51 -0.76 -3.16 10.62
C ARG A 51 0.57 -3.79 10.21
N LYS A 52 1.40 -4.10 11.20
CA LYS A 52 2.68 -4.81 11.00
C LYS A 52 2.51 -6.34 10.98
N ASN A 53 1.47 -6.87 11.61
CA ASN A 53 1.22 -8.30 11.72
C ASN A 53 0.06 -8.74 10.82
N ASN A 54 0.24 -9.87 10.14
CA ASN A 54 -0.73 -10.45 9.20
C ASN A 54 -1.76 -11.40 9.86
N SER A 55 -1.72 -11.57 11.19
CA SER A 55 -2.45 -12.61 11.94
C SER A 55 -3.97 -12.51 11.89
N GLU A 56 -4.53 -11.40 11.38
CA GLU A 56 -5.98 -11.18 11.26
C GLU A 56 -6.42 -10.81 9.85
N TRP A 57 -5.58 -11.01 8.83
CA TRP A 57 -5.88 -10.59 7.46
C TRP A 57 -7.13 -11.32 6.91
N PRO A 58 -8.25 -10.62 6.67
CA PRO A 58 -9.49 -11.25 6.23
C PRO A 58 -9.44 -11.60 4.74
N ILE A 59 -9.59 -12.89 4.45
CA ILE A 59 -9.50 -13.43 3.09
C ILE A 59 -10.91 -13.67 2.55
N ASN A 60 -11.08 -13.49 1.25
CA ASN A 60 -12.30 -13.87 0.56
C ASN A 60 -12.61 -15.37 0.70
N ASN A 61 -13.83 -15.70 1.13
CA ASN A 61 -14.22 -17.07 1.46
C ASN A 61 -14.17 -18.00 0.24
N GLU A 62 -14.60 -17.55 -0.93
CA GLU A 62 -14.54 -18.38 -2.15
C GLU A 62 -13.10 -18.66 -2.54
N ALA A 63 -12.25 -17.62 -2.55
CA ALA A 63 -10.84 -17.78 -2.86
C ALA A 63 -10.13 -18.73 -1.88
N LYS A 64 -10.49 -18.65 -0.59
CA LYS A 64 -10.00 -19.57 0.44
C LYS A 64 -10.40 -21.02 0.13
N ASN A 65 -11.65 -21.25 -0.26
CA ASN A 65 -12.15 -22.59 -0.61
C ASN A 65 -11.53 -23.16 -1.89
N GLU A 66 -11.15 -22.30 -2.83
CA GLU A 66 -10.50 -22.67 -4.10
C GLU A 66 -8.97 -22.84 -3.97
N GLY A 67 -8.41 -22.76 -2.77
CA GLY A 67 -6.96 -22.90 -2.54
C GLY A 67 -6.14 -21.66 -2.91
N GLY A 68 -6.77 -20.49 -3.03
CA GLY A 68 -6.14 -19.20 -3.37
C GLY A 68 -5.28 -18.59 -2.26
N LEU A 69 -4.59 -19.42 -1.47
CA LEU A 69 -3.76 -19.00 -0.34
C LEU A 69 -2.25 -19.11 -0.60
N SER A 70 -1.84 -19.62 -1.78
CA SER A 70 -0.43 -19.88 -2.08
C SER A 70 -0.08 -19.64 -3.56
N GLY A 71 1.23 -19.58 -3.82
CA GLY A 71 1.80 -19.46 -5.16
C GLY A 71 1.34 -18.20 -5.89
N ALA A 72 1.05 -18.34 -7.19
CA ALA A 72 0.58 -17.23 -8.02
C ALA A 72 -0.79 -16.68 -7.59
N ASN A 73 -1.51 -17.35 -6.67
CA ASN A 73 -2.82 -16.95 -6.21
C ASN A 73 -2.85 -16.28 -4.85
N ILE A 74 -1.70 -16.05 -4.23
CA ILE A 74 -1.62 -15.52 -2.87
C ILE A 74 -2.34 -14.16 -2.72
N PRO A 75 -3.13 -13.95 -1.65
CA PRO A 75 -3.76 -12.66 -1.38
C PRO A 75 -2.71 -11.58 -1.15
N PHE A 76 -3.02 -10.35 -1.56
CA PHE A 76 -2.13 -9.21 -1.35
C PHE A 76 -2.91 -7.90 -1.28
N ILE A 77 -2.29 -6.88 -0.68
CA ILE A 77 -2.75 -5.49 -0.69
C ILE A 77 -1.54 -4.65 -1.07
N ALA A 78 -1.68 -3.80 -2.08
CA ALA A 78 -0.61 -2.94 -2.59
C ALA A 78 -1.14 -1.53 -2.91
N PRO A 79 -1.13 -0.60 -1.93
CA PRO A 79 -1.47 0.79 -2.16
C PRO A 79 -0.52 1.46 -3.15
N ILE A 80 -1.07 2.37 -3.94
CA ILE A 80 -0.33 3.24 -4.85
C ILE A 80 -0.36 4.66 -4.33
N LEU A 81 0.83 5.25 -4.27
CA LEU A 81 1.12 6.48 -3.57
C LEU A 81 1.73 7.49 -4.53
N VAL A 82 1.33 8.75 -4.41
CA VAL A 82 2.01 9.89 -5.03
C VAL A 82 2.66 10.77 -3.97
N LEU A 83 3.96 11.02 -4.08
CA LEU A 83 4.76 11.80 -3.12
C LEU A 83 5.53 12.90 -3.84
N LYS A 84 5.71 14.06 -3.21
CA LYS A 84 6.66 15.05 -3.73
C LYS A 84 8.09 14.63 -3.41
N LYS A 85 9.00 14.78 -4.37
CA LYS A 85 10.41 14.36 -4.25
C LYS A 85 11.20 15.06 -3.14
N ASP A 86 10.75 16.23 -2.70
CA ASP A 86 11.33 17.03 -1.62
C ASP A 86 10.89 16.58 -0.21
N THR A 87 9.77 15.85 -0.11
CA THR A 87 9.24 15.36 1.19
C THR A 87 9.98 14.13 1.73
N LEU A 88 10.73 13.44 0.88
CA LEU A 88 11.51 12.27 1.25
C LEU A 88 12.81 12.65 1.96
N LYS A 89 13.13 11.93 3.04
CA LYS A 89 14.35 12.13 3.85
C LYS A 89 15.56 11.69 3.03
N LYS A 90 16.66 12.43 3.17
CA LYS A 90 17.92 12.21 2.46
C LYS A 90 19.13 12.41 3.37
N SER A 91 18.93 12.32 4.69
CA SER A 91 19.93 12.73 5.68
C SER A 91 20.96 11.63 5.97
N LYS A 92 20.56 10.36 5.89
CA LYS A 92 21.45 9.21 6.06
C LYS A 92 21.78 8.54 4.74
N LYS A 93 22.87 7.78 4.69
CA LYS A 93 23.24 6.96 3.53
C LYS A 93 22.10 6.02 3.10
N GLU A 94 21.47 5.34 4.06
CA GLU A 94 20.33 4.45 3.81
C GLU A 94 19.12 5.20 3.24
N ASP A 95 18.87 6.44 3.71
CA ASP A 95 17.78 7.27 3.18
C ASP A 95 18.04 7.67 1.73
N LEU A 96 19.29 8.00 1.38
CA LEU A 96 19.70 8.30 0.01
C LEU A 96 19.55 7.07 -0.89
N GLU A 97 19.97 5.89 -0.44
CA GLU A 97 19.80 4.65 -1.18
C GLU A 97 18.31 4.35 -1.44
N ASN A 98 17.45 4.49 -0.42
CA ASN A 98 16.02 4.29 -0.60
C ASN A 98 15.37 5.38 -1.47
N TYR A 99 15.85 6.61 -1.43
CA TYR A 99 15.41 7.67 -2.33
C TYR A 99 15.72 7.33 -3.80
N GLU A 100 16.92 6.85 -4.11
CA GLU A 100 17.29 6.43 -5.47
C GLU A 100 16.43 5.24 -5.95
N LYS A 101 16.14 4.28 -5.07
CA LYS A 101 15.20 3.18 -5.37
C LYS A 101 13.80 3.70 -5.68
N ALA A 102 13.32 4.70 -4.93
CA ALA A 102 12.02 5.33 -5.16
C ALA A 102 11.97 6.04 -6.53
N ILE A 103 13.06 6.70 -6.94
CA ILE A 103 13.17 7.34 -8.26
C ILE A 103 13.09 6.28 -9.37
N LYS A 104 13.86 5.19 -9.28
CA LYS A 104 13.83 4.10 -10.27
C LYS A 104 12.45 3.45 -10.38
N LEU A 105 11.84 3.12 -9.24
CA LEU A 105 10.49 2.54 -9.20
C LEU A 105 9.45 3.49 -9.79
N SER A 106 9.54 4.78 -9.47
CA SER A 106 8.63 5.78 -10.02
C SER A 106 8.77 5.95 -11.52
N ASN A 107 9.99 6.00 -12.04
CA ASN A 107 10.23 6.12 -13.48
C ASN A 107 9.64 4.89 -14.21
N PHE A 108 9.79 3.69 -13.64
CA PHE A 108 9.16 2.49 -14.16
C PHE A 108 7.62 2.61 -14.18
N LEU A 109 6.99 2.98 -13.07
CA LEU A 109 5.52 3.04 -12.96
C LEU A 109 4.88 4.12 -13.85
N TRP A 110 5.53 5.27 -14.01
CA TRP A 110 5.04 6.32 -14.90
C TRP A 110 5.02 5.90 -16.38
N ASN A 111 5.93 5.01 -16.77
CA ASN A 111 6.22 4.71 -18.17
C ASN A 111 5.86 3.28 -18.60
N THR A 112 5.59 2.36 -17.67
CA THR A 112 5.28 0.97 -17.96
C THR A 112 4.00 0.80 -18.81
N LYS A 113 4.05 -0.12 -19.78
CA LYS A 113 2.94 -0.46 -20.69
C LYS A 113 2.81 -1.98 -20.86
N ILE A 114 3.08 -2.72 -19.78
CA ILE A 114 3.06 -4.18 -19.80
C ILE A 114 1.64 -4.64 -20.15
N LYS A 115 1.50 -5.29 -21.31
CA LYS A 115 0.23 -5.86 -21.73
C LYS A 115 -0.02 -7.14 -20.96
N THR A 116 -1.15 -7.22 -20.26
CA THR A 116 -1.57 -8.43 -19.57
C THR A 116 -3.06 -8.68 -19.84
N LYS A 117 -3.55 -9.87 -19.50
CA LYS A 117 -4.99 -10.17 -19.55
C LYS A 117 -5.77 -9.61 -18.34
N SER A 118 -5.08 -8.95 -17.40
CA SER A 118 -5.67 -8.42 -16.17
C SER A 118 -6.32 -7.05 -16.43
N ALA A 119 -7.64 -6.99 -16.36
CA ALA A 119 -8.40 -5.74 -16.44
C ALA A 119 -7.93 -4.70 -15.40
N ALA A 120 -7.49 -5.16 -14.23
CA ALA A 120 -6.98 -4.29 -13.17
C ALA A 120 -5.75 -3.46 -13.59
N LEU A 121 -4.89 -3.99 -14.48
CA LEU A 121 -3.74 -3.23 -14.98
C LEU A 121 -4.14 -2.20 -16.02
N ASP A 122 -5.12 -2.53 -16.87
CA ASP A 122 -5.66 -1.58 -17.84
C ASP A 122 -6.35 -0.40 -17.11
N ASP A 123 -7.07 -0.68 -16.02
CA ASP A 123 -7.70 0.37 -15.20
C ASP A 123 -6.66 1.22 -14.47
N PHE A 124 -5.56 0.63 -14.01
CA PHE A 124 -4.43 1.40 -13.49
C PHE A 124 -3.82 2.32 -14.55
N TYR A 125 -3.69 1.88 -15.81
CA TYR A 125 -3.13 2.73 -16.86
C TYR A 125 -4.04 3.93 -17.17
N LYS A 126 -5.35 3.72 -17.21
CA LYS A 126 -6.32 4.83 -17.34
C LYS A 126 -6.17 5.81 -16.18
N HIS A 127 -6.15 5.30 -14.94
CA HIS A 127 -6.04 6.16 -13.77
C HIS A 127 -4.69 6.88 -13.67
N ARG A 128 -3.58 6.23 -14.05
CA ARG A 128 -2.26 6.88 -14.12
C ARG A 128 -2.28 8.04 -15.11
N ASP A 129 -2.96 7.89 -16.24
CA ASP A 129 -3.04 8.94 -17.25
C ASP A 129 -3.90 10.13 -16.76
N GLU A 130 -4.89 9.90 -15.89
CA GLU A 130 -5.60 10.96 -15.14
C GLU A 130 -4.65 11.64 -14.12
N LEU A 131 -3.89 10.86 -13.36
CA LEU A 131 -2.92 11.39 -12.38
C LEU A 131 -1.88 12.31 -13.05
N LYS A 132 -1.46 12.02 -14.29
CA LYS A 132 -0.53 12.87 -15.06
C LYS A 132 -1.08 14.28 -15.35
N GLN A 133 -2.40 14.47 -15.28
CA GLN A 133 -3.00 15.79 -15.44
C GLN A 133 -2.80 16.67 -14.20
N ASN A 134 -2.71 16.05 -13.02
CA ASN A 134 -2.60 16.75 -11.74
C ASN A 134 -1.18 16.70 -11.14
N PHE A 135 -0.35 15.76 -11.59
CA PHE A 135 1.00 15.53 -11.06
C PHE A 135 2.07 15.54 -12.15
N LEU A 136 3.14 16.28 -11.88
CA LEU A 136 4.32 16.34 -12.74
C LEU A 136 5.35 15.28 -12.32
N GLU A 137 5.71 14.35 -13.21
CA GLU A 137 6.71 13.29 -12.99
C GLU A 137 8.08 13.84 -12.53
N LYS A 138 8.44 15.06 -12.96
CA LYS A 138 9.67 15.74 -12.51
C LYS A 138 9.65 16.07 -11.02
N GLU A 139 8.49 16.32 -10.43
CA GLU A 139 8.31 16.77 -9.05
C GLU A 139 7.72 15.67 -8.14
N HIS A 140 6.98 14.73 -8.72
CA HIS A 140 6.20 13.73 -8.01
C HIS A 140 6.67 12.31 -8.34
N LEU A 141 6.77 11.49 -7.29
CA LEU A 141 7.03 10.07 -7.35
C LEU A 141 5.69 9.32 -7.33
N LEU A 142 5.54 8.34 -8.21
CA LEU A 142 4.49 7.34 -8.18
C LEU A 142 5.08 6.05 -7.65
N LEU A 143 4.61 5.55 -6.51
CA LEU A 143 5.16 4.36 -5.86
C LEU A 143 4.06 3.36 -5.59
N ILE A 144 4.40 2.08 -5.67
CA ILE A 144 3.57 0.99 -5.17
C ILE A 144 4.31 0.36 -3.99
N ILE A 145 3.61 0.21 -2.87
CA ILE A 145 4.12 -0.52 -1.71
C ILE A 145 3.07 -1.56 -1.37
N GLY A 146 3.44 -2.79 -1.10
CA GLY A 146 2.46 -3.83 -0.83
C GLY A 146 3.00 -4.94 0.04
N LYS A 147 2.08 -5.77 0.50
CA LYS A 147 2.33 -6.96 1.33
C LYS A 147 1.53 -8.13 0.78
N LYS A 148 2.12 -9.32 0.88
CA LYS A 148 1.46 -10.60 0.63
C LYS A 148 0.92 -11.17 1.94
N TYR A 149 -0.17 -11.91 1.86
CA TYR A 149 -0.73 -12.62 3.01
C TYR A 149 0.27 -13.63 3.56
N ASN A 150 0.54 -13.59 4.87
CA ASN A 150 1.48 -14.49 5.58
C ASN A 150 2.90 -14.59 5.01
N GLU A 151 3.31 -13.63 4.17
CA GLU A 151 4.68 -13.53 3.69
C GLU A 151 5.29 -12.21 4.16
N ALA A 152 6.55 -12.27 4.58
CA ALA A 152 7.32 -11.09 4.91
C ALA A 152 7.91 -10.47 3.64
N GLY A 153 8.18 -9.18 3.69
CA GLY A 153 8.78 -8.45 2.58
C GLY A 153 7.81 -7.56 1.82
N ILE A 154 8.37 -6.78 0.91
CA ILE A 154 7.62 -5.86 0.08
C ILE A 154 7.12 -6.56 -1.17
N PHE A 155 5.93 -6.18 -1.62
CA PHE A 155 5.33 -6.71 -2.84
C PHE A 155 4.84 -5.59 -3.75
N PHE A 156 5.15 -5.68 -5.04
CA PHE A 156 4.80 -4.65 -6.02
C PHE A 156 3.60 -5.04 -6.91
N GLY A 157 2.70 -5.87 -6.40
CA GLY A 157 1.50 -6.28 -7.13
C GLY A 157 1.86 -7.09 -8.38
N SER A 158 1.11 -6.88 -9.45
CA SER A 158 1.38 -7.51 -10.75
C SER A 158 2.72 -7.11 -11.38
N TYR A 159 3.40 -6.10 -10.85
CA TYR A 159 4.70 -5.64 -11.34
C TYR A 159 5.90 -6.34 -10.71
N HIS A 160 5.71 -7.12 -9.63
CA HIS A 160 6.81 -7.67 -8.82
C HIS A 160 7.97 -8.25 -9.64
N ASN A 161 7.67 -9.09 -10.63
CA ASN A 161 8.66 -9.77 -11.46
C ASN A 161 9.04 -9.01 -12.75
N TYR A 162 8.63 -7.74 -12.87
CA TYR A 162 8.88 -6.88 -14.03
C TYR A 162 9.76 -5.67 -13.69
N ILE A 163 10.22 -5.56 -12.44
CA ILE A 163 11.09 -4.50 -11.96
C ILE A 163 12.54 -4.87 -12.27
N ASP A 164 12.90 -4.82 -13.55
CA ASP A 164 14.19 -5.28 -14.08
C ASP A 164 15.39 -4.46 -13.59
N PHE A 165 15.22 -3.19 -13.22
CA PHE A 165 16.29 -2.34 -12.68
C PHE A 165 16.87 -2.81 -11.33
N VAL A 166 16.28 -3.83 -10.71
CA VAL A 166 16.82 -4.52 -9.53
C VAL A 166 18.12 -5.23 -9.87
N ILE A 167 18.26 -5.68 -11.13
CA ILE A 167 19.45 -6.36 -11.63
C ILE A 167 20.07 -5.55 -12.77
N ASP A 168 21.38 -5.67 -12.95
CA ASP A 168 22.10 -4.97 -14.02
C ASP A 168 21.91 -5.63 -15.41
N ASN A 169 20.94 -6.56 -15.55
CA ASN A 169 20.65 -7.27 -16.79
C ASN A 169 19.14 -7.34 -17.09
N PRO A 170 18.59 -6.48 -17.95
CA PRO A 170 17.16 -6.41 -18.22
C PRO A 170 16.57 -7.63 -18.95
N ALA A 171 17.39 -8.57 -19.43
CA ALA A 171 16.90 -9.79 -20.08
C ALA A 171 16.45 -10.88 -19.09
N ILE A 172 16.77 -10.74 -17.80
CA ILE A 172 16.48 -11.72 -16.76
C ILE A 172 15.42 -11.14 -15.83
N LYS A 173 14.47 -11.96 -15.36
CA LYS A 173 13.54 -11.53 -14.32
C LYS A 173 14.22 -11.68 -12.97
N PRO A 174 14.16 -10.67 -12.08
CA PRO A 174 14.75 -10.79 -10.76
C PRO A 174 14.05 -11.89 -9.96
N THR A 175 14.80 -12.59 -9.11
CA THR A 175 14.23 -13.56 -8.16
C THR A 175 13.57 -12.85 -6.99
N GLU A 176 12.75 -13.58 -6.22
CA GLU A 176 12.13 -13.03 -5.01
C GLU A 176 13.20 -12.56 -4.02
N GLU A 177 14.27 -13.32 -3.84
CA GLU A 177 15.38 -12.97 -2.94
C GLU A 177 16.08 -11.68 -3.36
N GLU A 178 16.34 -11.50 -4.66
CA GLU A 178 16.96 -10.29 -5.21
C GLU A 178 16.08 -9.05 -4.97
N ILE A 179 14.77 -9.16 -5.21
CA ILE A 179 13.81 -8.09 -4.95
C ILE A 179 13.79 -7.73 -3.46
N GLN A 180 13.67 -8.73 -2.58
CA GLN A 180 13.62 -8.50 -1.13
C GLN A 180 14.92 -7.90 -0.60
N GLN A 181 16.07 -8.33 -1.11
CA GLN A 181 17.37 -7.78 -0.72
C GLN A 181 17.52 -6.33 -1.20
N TYR A 182 17.16 -6.04 -2.45
CA TYR A 182 17.25 -4.71 -3.03
C TYR A 182 16.35 -3.70 -2.29
N PHE A 183 15.12 -4.09 -1.96
CA PHE A 183 14.14 -3.23 -1.29
C PHE A 183 14.08 -3.40 0.23
N LYS A 184 15.11 -3.99 0.84
CA LYS A 184 15.20 -4.11 2.30
C LYS A 184 15.05 -2.73 2.97
N GLY A 185 14.11 -2.60 3.90
CA GLY A 185 13.81 -1.35 4.63
C GLY A 185 13.06 -0.28 3.82
N PHE A 186 12.80 -0.52 2.53
CA PHE A 186 12.13 0.46 1.66
C PHE A 186 10.68 0.70 2.07
N TYR A 187 9.98 -0.35 2.48
CA TYR A 187 8.59 -0.26 2.94
C TYR A 187 8.46 0.67 4.15
N GLU A 188 9.28 0.45 5.17
CA GLU A 188 9.34 1.26 6.38
C GLU A 188 9.77 2.69 6.08
N TYR A 189 10.75 2.87 5.19
CA TYR A 189 11.20 4.18 4.74
C TYR A 189 10.02 4.98 4.16
N ILE A 190 9.31 4.43 3.15
CA ILE A 190 8.18 5.12 2.52
C ILE A 190 7.06 5.42 3.52
N ILE A 191 6.66 4.45 4.35
CA ILE A 191 5.59 4.66 5.33
C ILE A 191 5.97 5.69 6.40
N SER A 192 7.25 5.81 6.76
CA SER A 192 7.70 6.81 7.73
C SER A 192 7.45 8.26 7.31
N HIS A 193 7.09 8.48 6.04
CA HIS A 193 6.69 9.78 5.47
C HIS A 193 5.17 10.02 5.47
N TYR A 194 4.39 9.07 5.99
CA TYR A 194 2.94 9.16 6.08
C TYR A 194 2.47 9.21 7.53
N SER A 195 1.47 10.07 7.76
CA SER A 195 0.58 9.97 8.91
C SER A 195 -0.78 9.50 8.38
N TYR A 196 -1.13 8.25 8.63
CA TYR A 196 -2.40 7.66 8.20
C TYR A 196 -3.23 7.33 9.45
N ILE A 197 -4.36 8.02 9.59
CA ILE A 197 -5.31 7.79 10.68
C ILE A 197 -6.51 7.08 10.09
N TYR A 198 -6.76 5.85 10.55
CA TYR A 198 -7.97 5.12 10.25
C TYR A 198 -8.97 5.34 11.37
N ILE A 199 -10.15 5.87 11.05
CA ILE A 199 -11.28 6.03 11.98
C ILE A 199 -12.36 5.03 11.57
N PRO A 200 -12.52 3.92 12.31
CA PRO A 200 -13.58 2.95 12.05
C PRO A 200 -14.97 3.59 12.19
N VAL A 201 -15.91 3.15 11.35
CA VAL A 201 -17.30 3.65 11.34
C VAL A 201 -18.04 3.36 12.66
N GLU A 202 -17.62 2.31 13.38
CA GLU A 202 -18.23 1.89 14.65
C GLU A 202 -17.68 2.62 15.89
N THR A 203 -16.85 3.65 15.71
CA THR A 203 -16.19 4.31 16.83
C THR A 203 -17.09 5.38 17.44
N ASP A 204 -17.52 5.16 18.68
CA ASP A 204 -18.21 6.17 19.46
C ASP A 204 -17.29 7.38 19.66
N VAL A 205 -17.69 8.53 19.12
CA VAL A 205 -16.95 9.80 19.12
C VAL A 205 -16.53 10.21 20.54
N HIS A 206 -17.29 9.77 21.55
CA HIS A 206 -17.01 10.00 22.97
C HIS A 206 -15.71 9.36 23.49
N THR A 207 -15.16 8.37 22.78
CA THR A 207 -13.97 7.64 23.22
C THR A 207 -12.69 8.47 23.06
N TYR A 208 -12.63 9.37 22.07
CA TYR A 208 -11.45 10.20 21.80
C TYR A 208 -11.47 11.57 22.47
N THR A 209 -12.62 12.03 22.97
CA THR A 209 -12.75 13.35 23.62
C THR A 209 -12.52 13.34 25.12
N LYS A 210 -12.23 12.19 25.74
CA LYS A 210 -11.91 12.13 27.18
C LYS A 210 -10.44 12.50 27.39
N PRO A 211 -10.12 13.60 28.10
CA PRO A 211 -8.77 13.82 28.60
C PRO A 211 -8.38 12.66 29.53
N PRO A 212 -7.10 12.27 29.60
CA PRO A 212 -6.64 11.25 30.53
C PRO A 212 -7.03 11.67 31.96
N ALA A 213 -7.77 10.79 32.64
CA ALA A 213 -8.11 11.00 34.04
C ALA A 213 -6.81 11.10 34.86
N PRO A 214 -6.68 12.05 35.80
CA PRO A 214 -5.51 12.15 36.64
C PRO A 214 -5.35 10.85 37.43
N GLN A 215 -4.20 10.19 37.27
CA GLN A 215 -3.83 9.05 38.08
C GLN A 215 -3.76 9.50 39.55
N SER A 216 -4.71 9.05 40.37
CA SER A 216 -4.64 9.22 41.82
C SER A 216 -3.46 8.42 42.35
N LEU A 217 -2.42 9.12 42.80
CA LEU A 217 -1.30 8.53 43.54
C LEU A 217 -1.84 7.79 44.79
N PRO A 218 -1.34 6.58 45.10
CA PRO A 218 -1.82 5.84 46.27
C PRO A 218 -1.34 6.53 47.54
N THR A 219 -2.28 6.99 48.35
CA THR A 219 -2.03 7.53 49.69
C THR A 219 -1.59 6.38 50.61
N LEU A 220 -0.30 6.29 50.91
CA LEU A 220 0.24 5.47 52.00
C LEU A 220 -0.38 5.96 53.32
N ARG A 221 -1.28 5.17 53.91
CA ARG A 221 -1.65 5.31 55.32
C ARG A 221 -0.76 4.40 56.15
N LEU A 222 0.12 5.02 56.92
CA LEU A 222 0.83 4.39 58.04
C LEU A 222 -0.17 4.16 59.17
N THR A 223 -0.20 2.93 59.70
CA THR A 223 -0.67 2.59 61.04
C THR A 223 0.47 1.95 61.79
#